data_AF-A0A519HBL4-F1
#
_entry.id   AF-A0A519HBL4-F1
#
_cell.length_a   1.000
_cell.length_b   1.000
_cell.length_c   1.000
_cell.angle_alpha   90.00
_cell.angle_beta   90.00
_cell.angle_gamma   90.00
#
_symmetry.space_group_name_H-M   'P 1'
#
loop_
_entity.id
_entity.type
_entity.pdbx_description
1 polymer ?
#
loop_
_entity_poly.entity_id
_entity_poly.type
_entity_poly.pdbx_seq_one_letter_code
_entity_poly.pdbx_strand_id
1 'polypeptide(L)'
;MKVFVALTLVALAASVQAQLRLPQLPGVSRLPGVVDRVVDRVVQPLPELLSSTTQLVDLRLTTVRDLLQRHPDVIEADPRGELIRRRELVLLSPSDAALAAAEA
;
A
#
# COMPACT_ATOMS: atom_id res chain seq x y z
N MET A 1 -43.30 -1.73 -3.03
CA MET A 1 -42.03 -2.06 -2.36
C MET A 1 -40.81 -2.21 -3.29
N LYS A 2 -40.83 -1.66 -4.52
CA LYS A 2 -39.67 -1.64 -5.44
C LYS A 2 -39.04 -0.25 -5.55
N VAL A 3 -39.86 0.80 -5.44
CA VAL A 3 -39.44 2.22 -5.47
C VAL A 3 -38.54 2.58 -4.27
N PHE A 4 -38.82 2.03 -3.09
CA PHE A 4 -38.00 2.26 -1.89
C PHE A 4 -36.59 1.66 -1.99
N VAL A 5 -36.44 0.53 -2.69
CA VAL A 5 -35.14 -0.15 -2.91
C VAL A 5 -34.28 0.61 -3.92
N ALA A 6 -34.92 1.18 -4.96
CA ALA A 6 -34.21 2.01 -5.93
C ALA A 6 -33.69 3.32 -5.32
N LEU A 7 -34.45 3.93 -4.40
CA LEU A 7 -34.06 5.18 -3.72
C LEU A 7 -32.89 4.96 -2.73
N THR A 8 -32.84 3.79 -2.07
CA THR A 8 -31.73 3.46 -1.16
C THR A 8 -30.43 3.17 -1.90
N LEU A 9 -30.47 2.62 -3.12
CA LEU A 9 -29.27 2.34 -3.90
C LEU A 9 -28.57 3.61 -4.41
N VAL A 10 -29.33 4.68 -4.70
CA VAL A 10 -28.77 5.97 -5.18
C VAL A 10 -28.10 6.74 -4.03
N ALA A 11 -28.58 6.58 -2.79
CA ALA A 11 -28.04 7.30 -1.64
C ALA A 11 -26.64 6.82 -1.21
N LEU A 12 -26.25 5.57 -1.49
CA LEU A 12 -24.91 5.06 -1.20
C LEU A 12 -23.84 5.51 -2.21
N ALA A 13 -24.21 5.98 -3.40
CA ALA A 13 -23.24 6.44 -4.40
C ALA A 13 -22.69 7.87 -4.10
N ALA A 14 -23.36 8.63 -3.23
CA ALA A 14 -22.99 10.02 -2.94
C ALA A 14 -21.78 10.16 -1.99
N SER A 15 -21.41 9.12 -1.23
CA SER A 15 -20.34 9.20 -0.23
C SER A 15 -18.92 9.01 -0.79
N VAL A 16 -18.76 8.72 -2.07
CA VAL A 16 -17.44 8.46 -2.70
C VAL A 16 -16.76 9.75 -3.21
N GLN A 17 -17.47 10.89 -3.24
CA GLN A 17 -16.93 12.14 -3.81
C GLN A 17 -16.10 13.00 -2.83
N ALA A 18 -15.88 12.54 -1.58
CA ALA A 18 -15.25 13.36 -0.54
C ALA A 18 -13.74 13.09 -0.30
N GLN A 19 -13.16 12.02 -0.84
CA GLN A 19 -11.74 11.66 -0.59
C GLN A 19 -10.75 12.16 -1.65
N LEU A 20 -11.23 12.71 -2.77
CA LEU A 20 -10.41 13.40 -3.77
C LEU A 20 -10.48 14.92 -3.54
N ARG A 21 -10.06 15.37 -2.35
CA ARG A 21 -9.86 16.80 -2.10
C ARG A 21 -8.53 17.22 -2.73
N LEU A 22 -8.55 17.37 -4.05
CA LEU A 22 -7.48 18.01 -4.79
C LEU A 22 -7.24 19.43 -4.23
N PRO A 23 -5.98 19.88 -4.09
CA PRO A 23 -5.69 21.24 -3.66
C PRO A 23 -6.31 22.21 -4.66
N GLN A 24 -7.35 22.92 -4.24
CA GLN A 24 -7.99 23.94 -5.04
C GLN A 24 -7.08 25.17 -5.05
N LEU A 25 -6.24 25.25 -6.08
CA LEU A 25 -5.45 26.44 -6.39
C LEU A 25 -6.42 27.56 -6.85
N PRO A 26 -6.39 28.75 -6.22
CA PRO A 26 -7.21 29.87 -6.67
C PRO A 26 -6.88 30.21 -8.14
N GLY A 27 -7.84 30.05 -9.05
CA GLY A 27 -7.73 30.52 -10.44
C GLY A 27 -7.77 29.47 -11.56
N VAL A 28 -7.82 28.16 -11.27
CA VAL A 28 -7.79 27.11 -12.32
C VAL A 28 -9.13 26.79 -12.99
N SER A 29 -10.18 27.57 -12.74
CA SER A 29 -11.54 27.16 -13.15
C SER A 29 -11.71 26.93 -14.66
N ARG A 30 -10.96 27.55 -15.57
CA ARG A 30 -11.14 27.36 -17.03
C ARG A 30 -9.89 27.72 -17.85
N LEU A 31 -8.79 26.99 -17.70
CA LEU A 31 -7.67 27.10 -18.64
C LEU A 31 -7.63 25.87 -19.56
N PRO A 32 -7.98 26.01 -20.85
CA PRO A 32 -7.81 24.96 -21.84
C PRO A 32 -6.34 24.50 -21.85
N GLY A 33 -6.10 23.19 -21.75
CA GLY A 33 -4.77 22.59 -21.79
C GLY A 33 -4.16 22.19 -20.43
N VAL A 34 -4.65 22.70 -19.29
CA VAL A 34 -4.21 22.18 -17.97
C VAL A 34 -4.88 20.83 -17.68
N VAL A 35 -6.18 20.72 -18.01
CA VAL A 35 -6.93 19.48 -17.85
C VAL A 35 -6.35 18.38 -18.75
N ASP A 36 -6.05 18.68 -20.01
CA ASP A 36 -5.44 17.72 -20.94
C ASP A 36 -4.07 17.23 -20.45
N ARG A 37 -3.21 18.14 -19.94
CA ARG A 37 -1.92 17.73 -19.37
C ARG A 37 -2.03 16.86 -18.12
N VAL A 38 -3.04 17.09 -17.28
CA VAL A 38 -3.26 16.25 -16.08
C VAL A 38 -3.83 14.89 -16.48
N VAL A 39 -4.74 14.86 -17.44
CA VAL A 39 -5.30 13.61 -17.98
C VAL A 39 -4.20 12.77 -18.63
N ASP A 40 -3.37 13.35 -19.50
CA ASP A 40 -2.29 12.61 -20.17
C ASP A 40 -1.18 12.18 -19.22
N ARG A 41 -0.86 12.99 -18.20
CA ARG A 41 0.27 12.70 -17.31
C ARG A 41 -0.08 11.81 -16.13
N VAL A 42 -1.33 11.83 -15.67
CA VAL A 42 -1.75 11.13 -14.45
C VAL A 42 -2.77 10.05 -14.75
N VAL A 43 -3.76 10.32 -15.61
CA VAL A 43 -4.87 9.39 -15.84
C VAL A 43 -4.47 8.29 -16.83
N GLN A 44 -3.77 8.62 -17.92
CA GLN A 44 -3.32 7.61 -18.88
C GLN A 44 -2.33 6.57 -18.32
N PRO A 45 -1.31 6.91 -17.52
CA PRO A 45 -0.39 5.91 -16.97
C PRO A 45 -0.95 5.19 -15.74
N LEU A 46 -2.08 5.62 -15.17
CA LEU A 46 -2.62 5.03 -13.94
C LEU A 46 -2.91 3.53 -14.08
N PRO A 47 -3.52 3.02 -15.17
CA PRO A 47 -3.75 1.58 -15.33
C PRO A 47 -2.45 0.77 -15.39
N GLU A 48 -1.41 1.29 -16.03
CA GLU A 48 -0.09 0.64 -16.12
C GLU A 48 0.60 0.62 -14.75
N LEU A 49 0.54 1.72 -14.00
CA LEU A 49 1.08 1.82 -12.65
C LEU A 49 0.37 0.88 -11.67
N LEU A 50 -0.97 0.81 -11.73
CA LEU A 50 -1.75 -0.11 -10.92
C LEU A 50 -1.42 -1.56 -11.26
N SER A 51 -1.34 -1.90 -12.55
CA SER A 51 -0.96 -3.24 -13.02
C SER A 51 0.46 -3.64 -12.56
N SER A 52 1.42 -2.71 -12.66
CA SER A 52 2.79 -2.92 -12.21
C SER A 52 2.85 -3.13 -10.69
N THR A 53 2.08 -2.35 -9.94
CA THR A 53 2.01 -2.47 -8.47
C THR A 53 1.43 -3.83 -8.07
N THR A 54 0.37 -4.30 -8.74
CA THR A 54 -0.19 -5.64 -8.48
C THR A 54 0.82 -6.74 -8.78
N GLN A 55 1.58 -6.64 -9.88
CA GLN A 55 2.63 -7.62 -10.22
C GLN A 55 3.74 -7.66 -9.17
N LEU A 56 4.16 -6.50 -8.64
CA LEU A 56 5.16 -6.44 -7.57
C LEU A 56 4.66 -7.07 -6.27
N VAL A 57 3.40 -6.87 -5.93
CA VAL A 57 2.78 -7.50 -4.75
C VAL A 57 2.72 -9.01 -4.91
N ASP A 58 2.31 -9.51 -6.08
CA ASP A 58 2.25 -10.94 -6.36
C ASP A 58 3.64 -11.60 -6.34
N LEU A 59 4.63 -10.94 -6.93
CA LEU A 59 6.02 -11.38 -6.90
C LEU A 59 6.55 -11.44 -5.46
N ARG A 60 6.25 -10.42 -4.66
CA ARG A 60 6.63 -10.39 -3.24
C ARG A 60 6.00 -11.55 -2.48
N LEU A 61 4.70 -11.77 -2.62
CA LEU A 61 3.99 -12.87 -1.93
C LEU A 61 4.56 -14.24 -2.33
N THR A 62 4.88 -14.43 -3.61
CA THR A 62 5.49 -15.66 -4.11
C THR A 62 6.89 -15.86 -3.52
N THR A 63 7.71 -14.81 -3.53
CA THR A 63 9.07 -14.84 -2.97
C THR A 63 9.06 -15.13 -1.47
N VAL A 64 8.16 -14.49 -0.71
CA VAL A 64 8.02 -14.69 0.74
C VAL A 64 7.66 -16.15 1.05
N ARG A 65 6.68 -16.71 0.32
CA ARG A 65 6.29 -18.12 0.49
C ARG A 65 7.45 -19.08 0.18
N ASP A 66 8.16 -18.82 -0.90
CA ASP A 66 9.28 -19.65 -1.34
C ASP A 66 10.45 -19.59 -0.34
N LEU A 67 10.75 -18.42 0.23
CA LEU A 67 11.77 -18.28 1.28
C LEU A 67 11.40 -19.04 2.56
N LEU A 68 10.13 -18.97 3.01
CA LEU A 68 9.67 -19.71 4.17
C LEU A 68 9.71 -21.23 3.95
N GLN A 69 9.44 -21.69 2.73
CA GLN A 69 9.48 -23.11 2.38
C GLN A 69 10.91 -23.64 2.27
N ARG A 70 11.82 -22.87 1.67
CA ARG A 70 13.21 -23.30 1.44
C ARG A 70 14.11 -23.16 2.66
N HIS A 71 13.82 -22.22 3.57
CA HIS A 71 14.69 -21.90 4.71
C HIS A 71 13.93 -21.80 6.06
N PRO A 72 13.11 -22.80 6.44
CA PRO A 72 12.32 -22.76 7.68
C PRO A 72 13.17 -22.82 8.96
N ASP A 73 14.42 -23.28 8.85
CA ASP A 73 15.40 -23.31 9.93
C ASP A 73 15.98 -21.94 10.27
N VAL A 74 16.02 -21.02 9.28
CA VAL A 74 16.64 -19.69 9.42
C VAL A 74 15.61 -18.56 9.40
N ILE A 75 14.48 -18.71 8.72
CA ILE A 75 13.48 -17.64 8.51
C ILE A 75 12.15 -18.07 9.12
N GLU A 76 11.46 -17.12 9.77
CA GLU A 76 10.09 -17.30 10.24
C GLU A 76 9.23 -16.06 9.90
N ALA A 77 7.92 -16.22 9.97
CA ALA A 77 6.98 -15.12 9.81
C ALA A 77 6.70 -14.48 11.16
N ASP A 78 6.67 -13.14 11.20
CA ASP A 78 6.20 -12.40 12.36
C ASP A 78 4.65 -12.47 12.47
N PRO A 79 4.05 -11.96 13.56
CA PRO A 79 2.59 -11.94 13.70
C PRO A 79 1.84 -11.13 12.62
N ARG A 80 2.54 -10.28 11.86
CA ARG A 80 1.99 -9.50 10.73
C ARG A 80 2.22 -10.20 9.39
N GLY A 81 2.91 -11.33 9.36
CA GLY A 81 3.24 -12.10 8.15
C GLY A 81 4.50 -11.62 7.42
N GLU A 82 5.30 -10.74 8.01
CA GLU A 82 6.58 -10.29 7.46
C GLU A 82 7.71 -11.26 7.83
N LEU A 83 8.74 -11.32 6.99
CA LEU A 83 9.87 -12.23 7.22
C LEU A 83 10.81 -11.66 8.30
N ILE A 84 11.15 -12.51 9.26
CA ILE A 84 12.19 -12.24 10.27
C ILE A 84 13.17 -13.40 10.33
N ARG A 85 14.41 -13.11 10.74
CA ARG A 85 15.44 -14.12 10.91
C ARG A 85 15.36 -14.72 12.31
N ARG A 86 15.32 -16.05 12.37
CA ARG A 86 15.23 -16.80 13.62
C ARG A 86 16.51 -16.59 14.42
N ARG A 87 16.34 -16.40 15.74
CA ARG A 87 17.44 -16.28 16.71
C ARG A 87 18.41 -15.12 16.43
N GLU A 88 17.98 -14.11 15.68
CA GLU A 88 18.76 -12.89 15.43
C GLU A 88 18.09 -11.71 16.13
N LEU A 89 18.88 -10.92 16.87
CA LEU A 89 18.44 -9.71 17.56
C LEU A 89 19.15 -8.52 16.94
N VAL A 90 18.38 -7.54 16.46
CA VAL A 90 18.90 -6.28 15.93
C VAL A 90 18.76 -5.22 17.00
N LEU A 91 19.88 -4.71 17.51
CA LEU A 91 19.92 -3.67 18.52
C LEU A 91 20.30 -2.34 17.88
N LEU A 92 19.48 -1.30 18.06
CA LEU A 92 19.77 0.05 17.61
C LEU A 92 20.33 0.85 18.79
N SER A 93 21.58 1.31 18.67
CA SER A 93 22.29 2.06 19.71
C SER A 93 22.30 1.33 21.08
N PRO A 94 22.78 0.07 21.16
CA PRO A 94 22.83 -0.64 22.42
C PRO A 94 23.82 0.04 23.38
N SER A 95 23.53 -0.03 24.68
CA SER A 95 24.51 0.28 25.70
C SER A 95 25.49 -0.87 25.86
N ASP A 96 26.70 -0.59 26.36
CA ASP A 96 27.71 -1.62 26.62
C ASP A 96 27.18 -2.71 27.59
N ALA A 97 26.36 -2.31 28.56
CA ALA A 97 25.72 -3.25 29.49
C ALA A 97 24.72 -4.19 28.78
N ALA A 98 24.00 -3.70 27.77
CA ALA A 98 23.07 -4.51 26.98
C ALA A 98 23.81 -5.49 26.07
N LEU A 99 24.97 -5.09 25.51
CA LEU A 99 25.83 -5.99 24.74
C LEU A 99 26.42 -7.10 25.63
N ALA A 100 26.96 -6.74 26.79
CA ALA A 100 27.52 -7.70 27.73
C ALA A 100 26.48 -8.73 28.21
N ALA A 101 25.22 -8.32 28.38
CA ALA A 101 24.13 -9.23 28.74
C ALA A 101 23.72 -10.18 27.61
N ALA A 102 23.98 -9.83 26.34
CA ALA A 102 23.65 -10.65 25.19
C ALA A 102 24.73 -11.70 24.86
N GLU A 103 25.96 -11.53 25.37
CA GLU A 103 27.09 -12.46 25.19
C GLU A 103 27.10 -13.62 26.22
N ALA A 104 26.42 -13.45 27.35
CA ALA A 104 26.37 -14.40 28.47
C ALA A 104 25.30 -15.49 28.31
#